data_AF-A0A556MMP0-F1
#
_entry.id   AF-A0A556MMP0-F1
#
_cell.length_a   1.000
_cell.length_b   1.000
_cell.length_c   1.000
_cell.angle_alpha   90.00
_cell.angle_beta   90.00
_cell.angle_gamma   90.00
#
_symmetry.space_group_name_H-M   'P 1'
#
loop_
_entity.id
_entity.type
_entity.pdbx_description
1 polymer ?
#
loop_
_entity_poly.entity_id
_entity_poly.type
_entity_poly.pdbx_seq_one_letter_code
_entity_poly.pdbx_strand_id
1 'polypeptide(L)'
;MKDNILLVAAGAVVLINGCIGHYFPPNGITLTPLILAVISIIIVFGSKLNLILKSTAIIVGIILNDYLIRNYSGGIHDSEGFAWSTLYLFYGLVLSYIILIVGVLNNKDTLSNKLISIFVFPVAAIFYIFIR
;
A
#
# COMPACT_ATOMS: atom_id res chain seq x y z
N MET A 1 1.29 -19.67 10.58
CA MET A 1 2.35 -18.85 11.22
C MET A 1 3.16 -18.01 10.25
N LYS A 2 3.75 -18.59 9.19
CA LYS A 2 4.57 -17.82 8.22
C LYS A 2 3.86 -16.61 7.62
N ASP A 3 2.60 -16.75 7.20
CA ASP A 3 1.84 -15.65 6.61
C ASP A 3 1.56 -14.53 7.63
N ASN A 4 1.25 -14.89 8.88
CA ASN A 4 1.07 -13.93 9.96
C ASN A 4 2.35 -13.12 10.20
N ILE A 5 3.52 -13.77 10.18
CA ILE A 5 4.81 -13.09 10.34
C ILE A 5 5.04 -12.09 9.19
N LEU A 6 4.69 -12.46 7.96
CA LEU A 6 4.86 -11.57 6.81
C LEU A 6 3.90 -10.39 6.83
N LEU A 7 2.65 -10.59 7.27
CA LEU A 7 1.69 -9.51 7.48
C LEU A 7 2.15 -8.57 8.60
N VAL A 8 2.69 -9.11 9.69
CA VAL A 8 3.31 -8.31 10.76
C VAL A 8 4.51 -7.54 10.24
N ALA A 9 5.36 -8.15 9.41
CA ALA A 9 6.50 -7.48 8.80
C ALA A 9 6.06 -6.33 7.87
N ALA A 10 5.04 -6.56 7.03
CA ALA A 10 4.47 -5.51 6.18
C ALA A 10 3.89 -4.36 7.02
N GLY A 11 3.15 -4.67 8.10
CA GLY A 11 2.65 -3.67 9.04
C GLY A 11 3.77 -2.91 9.74
N ALA A 12 4.84 -3.59 10.15
CA ALA A 12 6.00 -2.95 10.76
C ALA A 12 6.69 -1.97 9.82
N VAL A 13 6.82 -2.31 8.52
CA VAL A 13 7.35 -1.39 7.49
C VAL A 13 6.52 -0.11 7.40
N VAL A 14 5.18 -0.23 7.43
CA VAL A 14 4.28 0.95 7.43
C VAL A 14 4.46 1.79 8.71
N LEU A 15 4.53 1.15 9.88
CA LEU A 15 4.74 1.84 11.15
C LEU A 15 6.08 2.57 11.19
N ILE A 16 7.15 1.94 10.70
CA ILE A 16 8.46 2.55 10.59
C ILE A 16 8.40 3.82 9.71
N ASN A 17 7.68 3.77 8.58
CA ASN A 17 7.51 4.96 7.74
C ASN A 17 6.73 6.08 8.46
N GLY A 18 5.70 5.72 9.23
CA GLY A 18 4.99 6.66 10.10
C GLY A 18 5.91 7.34 11.12
N CYS A 19 6.78 6.56 11.79
CA CYS A 19 7.79 7.10 12.70
C CYS A 19 8.79 8.02 11.99
N ILE A 20 9.26 7.64 10.80
CA ILE A 20 10.14 8.49 9.98
C ILE A 20 9.43 9.80 9.64
N GLY A 21 8.16 9.73 9.24
CA GLY A 21 7.33 10.90 8.98
C GLY A 21 7.21 11.82 10.19
N HIS A 22 7.00 11.25 11.37
CA HIS A 22 6.87 11.97 12.63
C HIS A 22 8.16 12.68 13.06
N TYR A 23 9.27 11.97 13.09
CA TYR A 23 10.53 12.49 13.61
C TYR A 23 11.38 13.22 12.57
N PHE A 24 11.18 12.94 11.28
CA PHE A 24 11.97 13.48 10.18
C PHE A 24 11.11 13.91 8.98
N PRO A 25 10.15 14.84 9.17
CA PRO A 25 9.38 15.38 8.04
C PRO A 25 10.32 16.10 7.04
N PRO A 26 10.05 16.03 5.72
CA PRO A 26 8.91 15.39 5.05
C PRO A 26 9.19 13.95 4.59
N ASN A 27 10.19 13.25 5.14
CA ASN A 27 10.68 11.98 4.58
C ASN A 27 9.61 10.87 4.53
N GLY A 28 8.66 10.85 5.47
CA GLY A 28 7.56 9.87 5.40
C GLY A 28 6.69 10.01 4.14
N ILE A 29 6.47 11.25 3.70
CA ILE A 29 5.72 11.56 2.48
C ILE A 29 6.51 11.07 1.25
N THR A 30 7.78 11.47 1.13
CA THR A 30 8.61 11.15 -0.04
C THR A 30 8.93 9.66 -0.16
N LEU A 31 9.01 8.93 0.95
CA LEU A 31 9.24 7.48 0.99
C LEU A 31 7.97 6.65 0.72
N THR A 32 6.78 7.25 0.73
CA THR A 32 5.51 6.52 0.53
C THR A 32 5.51 5.60 -0.70
N PRO A 33 5.97 5.99 -1.91
CA PRO A 33 5.96 5.09 -3.06
C PRO A 33 6.81 3.83 -2.85
N LEU A 34 7.99 3.99 -2.23
CA LEU A 34 8.90 2.89 -1.93
C LEU A 34 8.27 1.95 -0.88
N ILE A 35 7.69 2.51 0.17
CA ILE A 35 7.08 1.75 1.26
C ILE A 35 5.90 0.92 0.74
N LEU A 36 5.04 1.50 -0.11
CA LEU A 36 3.92 0.80 -0.71
C LEU A 36 4.37 -0.30 -1.68
N ALA A 37 5.47 -0.09 -2.42
CA ALA A 37 6.08 -1.14 -3.23
C ALA A 37 6.63 -2.30 -2.38
N VAL A 38 7.33 -1.99 -1.28
CA VAL A 38 7.91 -3.00 -0.39
C VAL A 38 6.83 -3.87 0.26
N ILE A 39 5.79 -3.27 0.84
CA ILE A 39 4.70 -4.06 1.44
C ILE A 39 3.97 -4.91 0.39
N SER A 40 3.81 -4.38 -0.83
CA SER A 40 3.21 -5.13 -1.93
C SER A 40 4.05 -6.35 -2.30
N ILE A 41 5.37 -6.21 -2.40
CA ILE A 41 6.28 -7.33 -2.66
C ILE A 41 6.19 -8.38 -1.54
N ILE A 42 6.22 -7.96 -0.28
CA ILE A 42 6.13 -8.86 0.88
C ILE A 42 4.82 -9.66 0.83
N ILE A 43 3.69 -8.99 0.59
CA ILE A 43 2.37 -9.63 0.57
C ILE A 43 2.23 -10.54 -0.67
N VAL A 44 2.58 -10.04 -1.86
CA VAL A 44 2.34 -10.72 -3.12
C VAL A 44 3.23 -11.96 -3.28
N PHE A 45 4.52 -11.84 -3.00
CA PHE A 45 5.49 -12.91 -3.24
C PHE A 45 5.88 -13.67 -1.98
N GLY A 46 5.76 -13.07 -0.80
CA GLY A 46 6.10 -13.74 0.46
C GLY A 46 4.97 -14.62 1.00
N SER A 47 3.71 -14.16 0.90
CA SER A 47 2.59 -14.81 1.57
C SER A 47 1.89 -15.88 0.71
N LYS A 48 1.27 -16.84 1.38
CA LYS A 48 0.39 -17.88 0.80
C LYS A 48 -1.09 -17.51 0.85
N LEU A 49 -1.42 -16.25 1.11
CA LEU A 49 -2.79 -15.76 1.06
C LEU A 49 -3.39 -15.99 -0.33
N ASN A 50 -4.71 -16.20 -0.40
CA ASN A 50 -5.41 -16.23 -1.69
C ASN A 50 -5.30 -14.84 -2.38
N LEU A 51 -5.50 -14.80 -3.69
CA LEU A 51 -5.26 -13.58 -4.49
C LEU A 51 -6.12 -12.40 -4.05
N ILE A 52 -7.37 -12.66 -3.65
CA ILE A 52 -8.30 -11.63 -3.17
C ILE A 52 -7.79 -11.03 -1.86
N LEU A 53 -7.40 -11.87 -0.90
CA LEU A 53 -6.84 -11.43 0.38
C LEU A 53 -5.50 -10.69 0.21
N LYS A 54 -4.68 -11.07 -0.78
CA LYS A 54 -3.47 -10.29 -1.13
C LYS A 54 -3.83 -8.88 -1.56
N SER A 55 -4.78 -8.75 -2.51
CA SER A 55 -5.27 -7.46 -2.99
C SER A 55 -5.82 -6.60 -1.84
N THR A 56 -6.69 -7.18 -1.00
CA THR A 56 -7.25 -6.50 0.18
C THR A 56 -6.18 -6.09 1.19
N ALA A 57 -5.21 -6.97 1.49
CA ALA A 57 -4.16 -6.68 2.45
C ALA A 57 -3.25 -5.52 1.99
N ILE A 58 -2.94 -5.43 0.69
CA ILE A 58 -2.18 -4.31 0.14
C ILE A 58 -2.97 -3.01 0.30
N ILE A 59 -4.27 -3.01 -0.03
CA ILE A 59 -5.14 -1.83 0.17
C ILE A 59 -5.18 -1.39 1.63
N VAL A 60 -5.34 -2.32 2.57
CA VAL A 60 -5.29 -2.00 4.01
C VAL A 60 -3.95 -1.37 4.40
N GLY A 61 -2.84 -1.90 3.89
CA GLY A 61 -1.51 -1.33 4.11
C GLY A 61 -1.36 0.08 3.54
N ILE A 62 -1.91 0.34 2.35
CA ILE A 62 -1.93 1.67 1.73
C ILE A 62 -2.73 2.66 2.58
N ILE A 63 -3.94 2.29 3.01
CA ILE A 63 -4.81 3.12 3.85
C ILE A 63 -4.12 3.45 5.17
N LEU A 64 -3.50 2.45 5.80
CA LEU A 64 -2.78 2.65 7.05
C LEU A 64 -1.57 3.59 6.86
N ASN A 65 -0.79 3.40 5.80
CA ASN A 65 0.34 4.28 5.51
C ASN A 65 -0.13 5.72 5.30
N ASP A 66 -1.11 5.95 4.43
CA ASP A 66 -1.61 7.32 4.20
C ASP A 66 -2.22 7.94 5.45
N TYR A 67 -2.93 7.17 6.28
CA TYR A 67 -3.42 7.65 7.57
C TYR A 67 -2.27 8.10 8.48
N LEU A 68 -1.20 7.31 8.62
CA LEU A 68 -0.05 7.69 9.44
C LEU A 68 0.66 8.92 8.86
N ILE A 69 0.83 8.99 7.53
CA ILE A 69 1.46 10.13 6.88
C ILE A 69 0.66 11.40 7.13
N ARG A 70 -0.67 11.39 6.93
CA ARG A 70 -1.52 12.56 7.15
C ARG A 70 -1.53 13.07 8.59
N ASN A 71 -1.47 12.17 9.56
CA ASN A 71 -1.54 12.55 10.98
C ASN A 71 -0.18 12.89 11.59
N TYR A 72 0.92 12.34 11.04
CA TYR A 72 2.22 12.41 11.69
C TYR A 72 3.33 13.01 10.82
N SER A 73 3.25 12.96 9.50
CA SER A 73 4.23 13.64 8.64
C SER A 73 3.88 15.11 8.53
N GLY A 74 4.69 15.97 9.16
CA GLY A 74 4.54 17.41 9.05
C GLY A 74 4.52 17.89 7.58
N GLY A 75 3.92 19.06 7.35
CA GLY A 75 3.80 19.67 6.01
C GLY A 75 2.47 19.43 5.30
N ILE A 76 1.55 18.64 5.84
CA ILE A 76 0.26 18.32 5.16
C ILE A 76 -0.83 19.38 5.42
N HIS A 77 -0.57 20.35 6.28
CA HIS A 77 -1.54 21.39 6.63
C HIS A 77 -1.61 22.55 5.62
N ASP A 78 -0.66 22.64 4.69
CA ASP A 78 -0.73 23.56 3.56
C ASP A 78 -1.11 22.82 2.26
N SER A 79 -1.51 23.59 1.26
CA SER A 79 -1.95 23.04 -0.03
C SER A 79 -0.81 22.35 -0.80
N GLU A 80 0.43 22.78 -0.58
CA GLU A 80 1.60 22.24 -1.27
C GLU A 80 1.94 20.83 -0.76
N GLY A 81 2.11 20.65 0.54
CA GLY A 81 2.38 19.35 1.12
C GLY A 81 1.20 18.39 1.03
N PHE A 82 -0.05 18.88 1.03
CA PHE A 82 -1.19 18.05 0.66
C PHE A 82 -1.07 17.53 -0.79
N ALA A 83 -0.71 18.39 -1.75
CA ALA A 83 -0.50 17.99 -3.13
C ALA A 83 0.63 16.96 -3.26
N TRP A 84 1.76 17.17 -2.59
CA TRP A 84 2.87 16.21 -2.57
C TRP A 84 2.47 14.87 -1.96
N SER A 85 1.78 14.87 -0.82
CA SER A 85 1.30 13.63 -0.19
C SER A 85 0.39 12.83 -1.12
N THR A 86 -0.47 13.52 -1.86
CA THR A 86 -1.40 12.91 -2.83
C THR A 86 -0.66 12.33 -4.01
N LEU A 87 0.32 13.06 -4.55
CA LEU A 87 1.13 12.62 -5.69
C LEU A 87 1.93 11.35 -5.33
N TYR A 88 2.62 11.37 -4.19
CA TYR A 88 3.42 10.23 -3.75
C TYR A 88 2.56 9.00 -3.39
N LEU A 89 1.37 9.21 -2.82
CA LEU A 89 0.40 8.13 -2.64
C LEU A 89 -0.01 7.53 -4.00
N PHE A 90 -0.29 8.37 -5.00
CA PHE A 90 -0.68 7.91 -6.33
C PHE A 90 0.43 7.08 -7.00
N TYR A 91 1.69 7.53 -6.92
CA TYR A 91 2.83 6.73 -7.39
C TYR A 91 2.93 5.38 -6.68
N GLY A 92 2.77 5.37 -5.36
CA GLY A 92 2.77 4.13 -4.59
C GLY A 92 1.62 3.19 -4.95
N LEU A 93 0.41 3.72 -5.22
CA LEU A 93 -0.73 2.96 -5.70
C LEU A 93 -0.47 2.29 -7.05
N VAL A 94 0.07 3.04 -8.02
CA VAL A 94 0.43 2.50 -9.34
C VAL A 94 1.48 1.41 -9.21
N LEU A 95 2.54 1.63 -8.44
CA LEU A 95 3.58 0.63 -8.20
C LEU A 95 3.02 -0.64 -7.55
N SER A 96 2.19 -0.48 -6.51
CA SER A 96 1.55 -1.58 -5.80
C SER A 96 0.65 -2.40 -6.73
N TYR A 97 -0.08 -1.72 -7.62
CA TYR A 97 -0.96 -2.37 -8.59
C TYR A 97 -0.16 -3.16 -9.64
N ILE A 98 0.93 -2.61 -10.17
CA ILE A 98 1.83 -3.32 -11.09
C ILE A 98 2.37 -4.59 -10.43
N ILE A 99 2.84 -4.49 -9.17
CA ILE A 99 3.35 -5.63 -8.41
C ILE A 99 2.26 -6.70 -8.22
N LEU A 100 1.03 -6.28 -7.87
CA LEU A 100 -0.12 -7.19 -7.75
C LEU A 100 -0.41 -7.91 -9.06
N ILE A 101 -0.49 -7.20 -10.19
CA ILE A 101 -0.74 -7.80 -11.51
C ILE A 101 0.32 -8.86 -11.83
N VAL A 102 1.61 -8.54 -11.67
CA VAL A 102 2.70 -9.50 -11.93
C VAL A 102 2.54 -10.74 -11.05
N GLY A 103 2.21 -10.59 -9.77
CA GLY A 103 1.97 -11.71 -8.87
C GLY A 103 0.74 -12.55 -9.23
N VAL A 104 -0.34 -11.91 -9.64
CA VAL A 104 -1.61 -12.56 -10.01
C VAL A 104 -1.45 -13.35 -11.31
N LEU A 105 -0.80 -12.78 -12.32
CA LEU A 105 -0.61 -13.42 -13.62
C LEU A 105 0.23 -14.71 -13.49
N ASN A 106 1.26 -14.68 -12.63
CA ASN A 106 2.14 -15.82 -12.36
C ASN A 106 1.53 -16.89 -11.44
N ASN A 107 0.36 -16.65 -10.83
CA ASN A 107 -0.28 -17.60 -9.94
C ASN A 107 -1.07 -18.68 -10.74
N LYS A 108 -1.17 -19.91 -10.21
CA LYS A 108 -1.95 -21.01 -10.82
C LYS A 108 -3.43 -21.04 -10.43
N ASP A 109 -3.94 -20.00 -9.76
CA ASP A 109 -5.35 -19.86 -9.36
C ASP A 109 -6.31 -19.76 -10.57
N THR A 110 -7.60 -19.90 -10.30
CA THR A 110 -8.69 -19.79 -11.27
C THR A 110 -8.75 -18.40 -11.90
N LEU A 111 -9.20 -18.34 -13.16
CA LEU A 111 -9.36 -17.08 -13.89
C LEU A 111 -10.26 -16.09 -13.13
N SER A 112 -11.35 -16.57 -12.53
CA SER A 112 -12.26 -15.76 -11.74
C SER A 112 -11.57 -15.10 -10.55
N ASN A 113 -10.78 -15.85 -9.77
CA ASN A 113 -10.03 -15.28 -8.63
C ASN A 113 -9.00 -14.24 -9.07
N LYS A 114 -8.33 -14.48 -10.21
CA LYS A 114 -7.39 -13.51 -10.80
C LYS A 114 -8.11 -12.21 -11.13
N LEU A 115 -9.20 -12.28 -11.90
CA LEU A 115 -9.99 -11.11 -12.29
C LEU A 115 -10.53 -10.36 -11.07
N ILE A 116 -11.11 -11.07 -10.10
CA ILE A 116 -11.61 -10.44 -8.87
C ILE A 116 -10.48 -9.70 -8.15
N SER A 117 -9.31 -10.32 -7.96
CA SER A 117 -8.19 -9.66 -7.28
C SER A 117 -7.69 -8.41 -8.01
N ILE A 118 -7.67 -8.44 -9.35
CA ILE A 118 -7.26 -7.33 -10.21
C ILE A 118 -8.27 -6.19 -10.15
N PHE A 119 -9.58 -6.47 -10.10
CA PHE A 119 -10.62 -5.44 -10.05
C PHE A 119 -10.91 -4.91 -8.65
N VAL A 120 -10.78 -5.73 -7.60
CA VAL A 120 -10.96 -5.29 -6.21
C VAL A 120 -9.98 -4.17 -5.86
N PHE A 121 -8.73 -4.26 -6.34
CA PHE A 121 -7.71 -3.25 -6.05
C PHE A 121 -8.08 -1.83 -6.55
N PRO A 122 -8.30 -1.58 -7.86
CA PRO A 122 -8.64 -0.26 -8.36
C PRO A 122 -9.99 0.23 -7.84
N VAL A 123 -10.99 -0.65 -7.66
CA VAL A 123 -12.28 -0.23 -7.08
C VAL A 123 -12.10 0.29 -5.66
N ALA A 124 -11.36 -0.45 -4.81
CA ALA A 124 -11.09 -0.02 -3.44
C ALA A 124 -10.18 1.21 -3.39
N ALA A 125 -9.19 1.31 -4.26
CA ALA A 125 -8.30 2.47 -4.36
C ALA A 125 -9.04 3.73 -4.79
N ILE A 126 -9.90 3.66 -5.81
CA ILE A 126 -10.73 4.78 -6.26
C ILE A 126 -11.68 5.22 -5.14
N PHE A 127 -12.35 4.25 -4.50
CA PHE A 127 -13.22 4.55 -3.37
C PHE A 127 -12.46 5.24 -2.23
N TYR A 128 -11.26 4.75 -1.90
CA TYR A 128 -10.42 5.35 -0.88
C TYR A 128 -10.00 6.78 -1.23
N ILE A 129 -9.53 7.00 -2.46
CA ILE A 129 -9.15 8.35 -2.94
C ILE A 129 -10.35 9.31 -2.84
N PHE A 130 -11.57 8.84 -3.12
CA PHE A 130 -12.77 9.67 -3.05
C PHE A 130 -13.12 10.09 -1.61
N ILE A 131 -12.88 9.24 -0.62
CA ILE A 131 -13.17 9.53 0.80
C ILE A 131 -11.98 10.11 1.57
N ARG A 132 -10.80 10.16 0.94
CA ARG A 132 -9.54 10.61 1.55
C ARG A 132 -9.58 12.09 1.87
#